data_AF-A0A1V0RD33-F1
#
_entry.id   AF-A0A1V0RD33-F1
#
_cell.length_a   1.000
_cell.length_b   1.000
_cell.length_c   1.000
_cell.angle_alpha   90.00
_cell.angle_beta   90.00
_cell.angle_gamma   90.00
#
_symmetry.space_group_name_H-M   'P 1'
#
loop_
_entity.id
_entity.type
_entity.pdbx_description
1 polymer ?
#
loop_
_entity_poly.entity_id
_entity_poly.type
_entity_poly.pdbx_seq_one_letter_code
_entity_poly.pdbx_strand_id
1 'polypeptide(L)' 'MSEQPATVPVPERQPLDEHAAASVLAYAAEQRAKIDVLASVLEDIASHGYPAPETGVLWETARDAHLARLADEQPRVA' A
#
# COMPACT_ATOMS: atom_id res chain seq x y z
N MET A 1 -1.30 -8.08 -44.53
CA MET A 1 -0.01 -7.94 -43.84
C MET A 1 -0.34 -7.51 -42.41
N SER A 2 -0.40 -8.45 -41.48
CA SER A 2 -0.66 -8.16 -40.06
C SER A 2 0.66 -8.32 -39.32
N GLU A 3 1.25 -7.20 -38.91
CA GLU A 3 2.44 -7.19 -38.07
C GLU A 3 2.01 -7.57 -36.67
N GLN A 4 2.30 -8.82 -36.28
CA GLN A 4 2.17 -9.25 -34.90
C GLN A 4 3.26 -8.51 -34.11
N PRO A 5 2.92 -7.74 -33.05
CA PRO A 5 3.92 -7.03 -32.27
C PRO A 5 4.94 -8.04 -31.76
N ALA A 6 6.22 -7.76 -32.01
CA ALA A 6 7.32 -8.58 -31.55
C ALA A 6 7.17 -8.80 -30.04
N THR A 7 7.13 -10.06 -29.62
CA THR A 7 7.22 -10.44 -28.21
C THR A 7 8.53 -9.88 -27.67
N VAL A 8 8.43 -8.77 -26.93
CA VAL A 8 9.57 -8.23 -26.17
C VAL A 8 10.02 -9.35 -25.23
N PRO A 9 11.30 -9.75 -25.21
CA PRO A 9 11.77 -10.76 -24.28
C PRO A 9 11.45 -10.28 -22.86
N VAL A 10 10.58 -11.01 -22.16
CA VAL A 10 10.34 -10.74 -20.75
C VAL A 10 11.67 -11.05 -20.05
N PRO A 11 12.30 -10.08 -19.37
CA PRO A 11 13.54 -10.36 -18.65
C PRO A 11 13.32 -11.53 -17.70
N GLU A 12 14.23 -12.50 -17.71
CA GLU A 12 14.16 -13.64 -16.81
C GLU A 12 14.11 -13.13 -15.36
N ARG A 13 13.08 -13.54 -14.60
CA ARG A 13 12.91 -13.09 -13.23
C ARG A 13 13.99 -13.73 -12.35
N GLN A 14 14.80 -12.91 -11.70
CA GLN A 14 15.75 -13.38 -10.70
C GLN A 14 15.00 -13.82 -9.42
N PRO A 15 15.29 -15.01 -8.86
CA PRO A 15 14.68 -15.45 -7.61
C PRO A 15 15.14 -14.58 -6.43
N LEU A 16 14.23 -14.29 -5.52
CA LEU A 16 14.54 -13.67 -4.22
C LEU A 16 15.11 -14.73 -3.27
N ASP A 17 15.94 -14.31 -2.32
CA ASP A 17 16.24 -15.15 -1.16
C ASP A 17 14.97 -15.38 -0.32
N GLU A 18 15.03 -16.40 0.54
CA GLU A 18 13.89 -16.83 1.34
C GLU A 18 13.36 -15.73 2.27
N HIS A 19 14.25 -14.91 2.84
CA HIS A 19 13.86 -13.84 3.75
C HIS A 19 13.19 -12.67 3.01
N ALA A 20 13.74 -12.26 1.86
CA ALA A 20 13.12 -11.25 1.01
C ALA A 20 11.76 -11.73 0.49
N ALA A 21 11.65 -12.99 0.06
CA ALA A 21 10.38 -13.57 -0.36
C ALA A 21 9.34 -13.59 0.77
N ALA A 22 9.73 -14.00 1.98
CA ALA A 22 8.86 -13.98 3.15
C ALA A 22 8.41 -12.55 3.51
N SER A 23 9.31 -11.57 3.44
CA SER A 23 9.00 -10.16 3.74
C SER A 23 7.97 -9.59 2.77
N VAL A 24 8.12 -9.87 1.46
CA VAL A 24 7.15 -9.45 0.45
C VAL A 24 5.79 -10.12 0.65
N LEU A 25 5.77 -11.41 1.01
CA LEU A 25 4.53 -12.13 1.30
C LEU A 25 3.82 -11.59 2.54
N ALA A 26 4.58 -11.29 3.61
CA ALA A 26 4.04 -10.69 4.83
C ALA A 26 3.43 -9.30 4.53
N TYR A 27 4.15 -8.46 3.80
CA TYR A 27 3.63 -7.16 3.36
C TYR A 27 2.36 -7.32 2.51
N ALA A 28 2.35 -8.27 1.57
CA ALA A 28 1.16 -8.54 0.75
C ALA A 28 -0.04 -9.02 1.59
N ALA A 29 0.18 -9.82 2.63
CA ALA A 29 -0.88 -10.23 3.56
C ALA A 29 -1.41 -9.03 4.36
N GLU A 30 -0.52 -8.16 4.85
CA GLU A 30 -0.89 -6.92 5.54
C GLU A 30 -1.72 -5.99 4.64
N GLN A 31 -1.31 -5.81 3.38
CA GLN A 31 -2.07 -5.00 2.42
C GLN A 31 -3.46 -5.60 2.17
N ARG A 32 -3.56 -6.92 1.98
CA ARG A 32 -4.87 -7.58 1.79
C ARG A 32 -5.78 -7.40 3.01
N ALA A 33 -5.25 -7.50 4.22
CA ALA A 33 -6.03 -7.26 5.44
C ALA A 33 -6.58 -5.82 5.53
N LYS A 34 -5.88 -4.84 4.96
CA LYS A 34 -6.33 -3.44 4.90
C LYS A 34 -7.41 -3.20 3.84
N ILE A 35 -7.44 -4.01 2.77
CA ILE A 35 -8.40 -3.84 1.67
C ILE A 35 -9.83 -4.00 2.17
N ASP A 36 -10.12 -4.99 3.03
CA ASP A 36 -11.46 -5.21 3.54
C ASP A 36 -11.96 -4.01 4.37
N VAL A 37 -11.06 -3.41 5.17
CA VAL A 37 -11.36 -2.19 5.94
C VAL A 37 -11.63 -1.02 5.01
N LEU A 38 -10.80 -0.82 3.99
CA LEU A 38 -10.98 0.26 3.01
C LEU A 38 -12.31 0.10 2.26
N ALA A 39 -12.61 -1.11 1.78
CA ALA A 39 -13.87 -1.40 1.08
C ALA A 39 -15.07 -1.06 1.97
N SER A 40 -15.05 -1.52 3.23
CA SER A 40 -16.12 -1.22 4.20
C SER A 40 -16.31 0.28 4.43
N VAL A 41 -15.24 1.07 4.56
CA VAL A 41 -15.33 2.53 4.71
C VAL A 41 -15.91 3.19 3.46
N LEU A 42 -15.50 2.75 2.27
CA LEU A 42 -16.01 3.31 1.01
C LEU A 42 -17.49 2.98 0.80
N GLU A 43 -17.92 1.76 1.15
CA GLU A 43 -19.33 1.34 1.13
C GLU A 43 -20.17 2.14 2.11
N ASP A 44 -19.64 2.42 3.31
CA ASP A 44 -20.29 3.27 4.31
C ASP A 44 -20.46 4.71 3.80
N ILE A 45 -19.40 5.31 3.25
CA ILE A 45 -19.47 6.66 2.65
C ILE A 45 -20.47 6.70 1.49
N ALA A 46 -20.50 5.66 0.65
CA ALA A 46 -21.46 5.59 -0.46
C ALA A 46 -22.91 5.49 0.04
N SER A 47 -23.13 4.84 1.18
CA SER A 47 -24.47 4.62 1.76
C SER A 47 -24.95 5.78 2.63
N HIS A 48 -24.03 6.49 3.30
CA HIS A 48 -24.36 7.44 4.38
C HIS A 48 -23.76 8.84 4.16
N GLY A 49 -22.93 9.04 3.15
CA GLY A 49 -22.21 10.28 2.91
C GLY A 49 -20.92 10.39 3.73
N TYR A 50 -20.21 11.51 3.59
CA TYR A 50 -18.96 11.73 4.33
C TYR A 50 -19.21 11.88 5.84
N PRO A 51 -18.27 11.40 6.69
CA PRO A 51 -18.33 11.69 8.12
C PRO A 51 -18.24 13.19 8.37
N ALA A 52 -18.84 13.63 9.49
CA ALA A 52 -18.82 15.03 9.88
C ALA A 52 -17.36 15.51 10.10
N PRO A 53 -16.96 16.68 9.59
CA PRO A 53 -15.56 17.11 9.63
C PRO A 53 -15.01 17.27 11.05
N GLU A 54 -15.87 17.49 12.04
CA GLU A 54 -15.54 17.59 13.46
C GLU A 54 -15.08 16.24 14.05
N THR A 55 -15.41 15.13 13.39
CA THR A 55 -14.99 13.78 13.78
C THR A 55 -13.66 13.36 13.14
N GLY A 56 -13.18 14.14 12.16
CA GLY A 56 -11.92 13.91 11.47
C GLY A 56 -10.70 14.46 12.21
N VAL A 57 -9.53 14.10 11.70
CA VAL A 57 -8.25 14.71 12.12
C VAL A 57 -7.83 15.71 11.06
N LEU A 58 -7.30 16.86 11.47
CA LEU A 58 -6.72 17.83 10.55
C LEU A 58 -5.59 17.18 9.75
N TRP A 59 -5.55 17.45 8.46
CA TRP A 59 -4.57 16.85 7.55
C TRP A 59 -3.14 17.04 8.04
N GLU A 60 -2.80 18.24 8.51
CA GLU A 60 -1.48 18.58 9.04
C GLU A 60 -1.11 17.69 10.22
N THR A 61 -2.05 17.46 11.14
CA THR A 61 -1.83 16.59 12.31
C THR A 61 -1.60 15.14 11.90
N ALA A 62 -2.41 14.60 10.99
CA ALA A 62 -2.27 13.23 10.51
C ALA A 62 -0.96 13.03 9.74
N ARG A 63 -0.61 13.99 8.87
CA ARG A 63 0.64 14.00 8.09
C ARG A 63 1.85 14.03 9.01
N ASP A 64 1.89 14.96 9.97
CA ASP A 64 3.06 15.16 10.83
C ASP A 64 3.27 13.95 11.76
N ALA A 65 2.19 13.37 12.29
CA ALA A 65 2.26 12.12 13.04
C ALA A 65 2.78 10.95 12.20
N HIS A 66 2.40 10.88 10.90
CA HIS A 66 2.91 9.84 10.01
C HIS A 66 4.41 10.03 9.70
N LEU A 67 4.84 11.25 9.41
CA LEU A 67 6.24 11.58 9.13
C LEU A 67 7.14 11.32 10.35
N ALA A 68 6.68 11.64 11.57
CA ALA A 68 7.39 11.32 12.79
C ALA A 68 7.61 9.81 12.94
N ARG A 69 6.55 9.01 12.71
CA ARG A 69 6.65 7.55 12.76
C ARG A 69 7.64 6.98 11.75
N LEU A 70 7.64 7.50 10.52
CA LEU A 70 8.61 7.09 9.49
C LEU A 70 10.04 7.46 9.87
N ALA A 71 10.24 8.59 10.55
CA ALA A 71 11.55 8.98 11.07
C ALA A 71 12.03 8.04 12.18
N ASP A 72 11.13 7.54 13.02
CA ASP A 72 11.42 6.59 14.09
C ASP A 72 11.62 5.14 13.57
N GLU A 73 10.95 4.77 12.47
CA GLU A 73 11.02 3.43 11.85
C GLU A 73 12.26 3.22 10.96
N GLN A 74 12.93 4.29 10.51
CA GLN A 74 14.17 4.18 9.73
C GLN A 74 15.29 3.56 10.59
N PRO A 75 15.75 2.33 10.31
CA PRO A 75 17.01 1.87 10.86
C PRO A 75 18.09 2.79 10.28
N ARG A 76 18.96 3.32 11.14
CA ARG A 76 20.22 3.93 10.69
C ARG A 76 20.93 2.87 9.84
N VAL A 77 20.87 3.03 8.52
CA VAL A 77 21.65 2.22 7.59
C VAL A 77 23.10 2.39 8.00
N ALA A 78 23.69 1.32 8.55
CA ALA A 78 25.10 1.21 8.90
C ALA A 78 25.82 0.41 7.81
#